data_AF-A0A3C1DJQ5-F1
#
_entry.id   AF-A0A3C1DJQ5-F1
#
_cell.length_a   1.000
_cell.length_b   1.000
_cell.length_c   1.000
_cell.angle_alpha   90.00
_cell.angle_beta   90.00
_cell.angle_gamma   90.00
#
_symmetry.space_group_name_H-M   'P 1'
#
loop_
_entity.id
_entity.type
_entity.pdbx_description
1 polymer ?
#
loop_
_entity_poly.entity_id
_entity_poly.type
_entity_poly.pdbx_seq_one_letter_code
_entity_poly.pdbx_strand_id
1 'polypeptide(L)'
;LMVDALRYELGVALEKLLSEDGPVELQAAYAQLPTITLVGMASLLPGARSNLSLALENGVIVPKLAGASVGNVAQRMEMMRKRLGDRFEEMPLNDFVRGKPKIPETVDLLVLRSTEIDSQLESNPETTLGLIPGTLKLIRVALHKLRGMGFKEAVIVTDHGFFLNAQAEAGDVCVKPQGNWPVTAHDRMMLGNGTSDGHSLVVGSDKVGIRGDFAQVAIPRSMAPYRAGHLYFHGGASLAEAVVPILVCRLGAATEPALRKVVVELSYKNGAKRITTRVPVVEVILLDNDLFSREVSVEILLEAQDKKGNVVGEPRPGGEVNPATRTVTLMPGQRKPLALRMDPDFEGKFTVKALNPTTLASYCALNLETDYTV
;
A
#
# COMPACT_ATOMS: atom_id res chain seq x y z
N LEU A 1 7.15 -0.18 -9.02
CA LEU A 1 6.44 0.53 -7.94
C LEU A 1 7.18 0.26 -6.65
N MET A 2 7.53 1.30 -5.90
CA MET A 2 8.10 1.21 -4.55
C MET A 2 7.02 1.59 -3.56
N VAL A 3 6.56 0.64 -2.74
CA VAL A 3 5.48 0.83 -1.77
C VAL A 3 6.08 0.72 -0.38
N ASP A 4 5.97 1.78 0.41
CA ASP A 4 6.46 1.82 1.79
C ASP A 4 5.58 0.96 2.70
N ALA A 5 6.19 0.09 3.50
CA ALA A 5 5.52 -0.78 4.47
C ALA A 5 4.49 -1.80 3.89
N LEU A 6 4.70 -2.34 2.68
CA LEU A 6 3.83 -3.40 2.13
C LEU A 6 4.16 -4.78 2.72
N ARG A 7 3.38 -5.23 3.71
CA ARG A 7 3.50 -6.59 4.28
C ARG A 7 3.29 -7.71 3.27
N TYR A 8 3.91 -8.86 3.51
CA TYR A 8 3.78 -10.04 2.65
C TYR A 8 2.33 -10.49 2.44
N GLU A 9 1.52 -10.50 3.50
CA GLU A 9 0.11 -10.90 3.40
C GLU A 9 -0.72 -9.93 2.57
N LEU A 10 -0.38 -8.64 2.61
CA LEU A 10 -0.97 -7.64 1.72
C LEU A 10 -0.50 -7.85 0.28
N GLY A 11 0.75 -8.26 0.07
CA GLY A 11 1.27 -8.70 -1.22
C GLY A 11 0.50 -9.91 -1.79
N VAL A 12 0.14 -10.88 -0.96
CA VAL A 12 -0.71 -12.03 -1.38
C VAL A 12 -2.11 -11.54 -1.78
N ALA A 13 -2.71 -10.63 -1.01
CA ALA A 13 -4.02 -10.06 -1.36
C ALA A 13 -3.95 -9.26 -2.68
N LEU A 14 -2.86 -8.52 -2.87
CA LEU A 14 -2.60 -7.76 -4.09
C LEU A 14 -2.36 -8.67 -5.29
N GLU A 15 -1.60 -9.76 -5.14
CA GLU A 15 -1.40 -10.74 -6.21
C GLU A 15 -2.75 -11.28 -6.71
N LYS A 16 -3.63 -11.72 -5.80
CA LYS A 16 -4.97 -12.20 -6.15
C LYS A 16 -5.77 -11.16 -6.92
N LEU A 17 -5.72 -9.90 -6.47
CA LEU A 17 -6.39 -8.77 -7.14
C LEU A 17 -5.84 -8.54 -8.55
N LEU A 18 -4.52 -8.59 -8.72
CA LEU A 18 -3.88 -8.29 -10.00
C LEU A 18 -3.95 -9.46 -10.99
N SER A 19 -4.03 -10.69 -10.50
CA SER A 19 -4.13 -11.91 -11.31
C SER A 19 -5.42 -11.98 -12.13
N GLU A 20 -6.44 -11.20 -11.78
CA GLU A 20 -7.66 -11.01 -12.60
C GLU A 20 -7.38 -10.19 -13.88
N ASP A 21 -6.38 -9.31 -13.85
CA ASP A 21 -6.07 -8.40 -14.96
C ASP A 21 -4.92 -8.92 -15.86
N GLY A 22 -4.15 -9.91 -15.41
CA GLY A 22 -3.05 -10.51 -16.15
C GLY A 22 -2.07 -11.31 -15.29
N PRO A 23 -1.02 -11.92 -15.90
CA PRO A 23 -0.08 -12.78 -15.17
C PRO A 23 0.73 -12.01 -14.12
N VAL A 24 0.70 -12.49 -12.89
CA VAL A 24 1.47 -11.96 -11.75
C VAL A 24 2.24 -13.09 -11.09
N GLU A 25 3.52 -12.86 -10.81
CA GLU A 25 4.37 -13.76 -10.03
C GLU A 25 4.64 -13.12 -8.66
N LEU A 26 4.38 -13.83 -7.57
CA LEU A 26 4.68 -13.40 -6.21
C LEU A 26 5.87 -14.21 -5.66
N GLN A 27 6.85 -13.50 -5.11
CA GLN A 27 8.00 -14.08 -4.42
C GLN A 27 8.17 -13.44 -3.04
N ALA A 28 8.69 -14.22 -2.09
CA ALA A 28 9.13 -13.69 -0.80
C ALA A 28 10.58 -13.20 -0.88
N ALA A 29 10.87 -12.08 -0.24
CA ALA A 29 12.22 -11.57 -0.04
C ALA A 29 12.43 -11.17 1.43
N TYR A 30 13.69 -10.98 1.80
CA TYR A 30 14.06 -10.46 3.11
C TYR A 30 14.34 -8.97 3.00
N ALA A 31 13.65 -8.18 3.81
CA ALA A 31 13.92 -6.76 3.97
C ALA A 31 15.31 -6.55 4.56
N GLN A 32 15.97 -5.46 4.15
CA GLN A 32 17.25 -5.08 4.74
C GLN A 32 17.03 -4.66 6.21
N LEU A 33 17.80 -5.26 7.11
CA LEU A 33 17.81 -4.84 8.51
C LEU A 33 18.70 -3.60 8.70
N PRO A 34 18.38 -2.71 9.66
CA PRO A 34 17.09 -2.62 10.36
C PRO A 34 15.94 -2.31 9.38
N THR A 35 14.77 -2.89 9.59
CA THR A 35 13.57 -2.77 8.72
C THR A 35 12.89 -1.40 8.83
N ILE A 36 13.65 -0.33 8.59
CA ILE A 36 13.19 1.06 8.58
C ILE A 36 13.26 1.63 7.18
N THR A 37 12.35 2.55 6.84
CA THR A 37 12.23 3.15 5.51
C THR A 37 13.56 3.66 4.96
N LEU A 38 14.32 4.36 5.81
CA LEU A 38 15.64 4.90 5.47
C LEU A 38 16.57 3.84 4.87
N VAL A 39 16.63 2.67 5.48
CA VAL A 39 17.54 1.56 5.11
C VAL A 39 16.92 0.70 4.02
N GLY A 40 15.64 0.32 4.17
CA GLY A 40 14.94 -0.54 3.23
C GLY A 40 14.80 0.11 1.85
N MET A 41 14.44 1.41 1.76
CA MET A 41 14.37 2.11 0.47
C MET A 41 15.74 2.26 -0.20
N ALA A 42 16.82 2.39 0.58
CA ALA A 42 18.18 2.40 0.04
C ALA A 42 18.57 1.02 -0.53
N SER A 43 18.05 -0.06 0.07
CA SER A 43 18.31 -1.44 -0.38
C SER A 43 17.65 -1.80 -1.71
N LEU A 44 16.63 -1.05 -2.12
CA LEU A 44 15.96 -1.21 -3.43
C LEU A 44 16.75 -0.60 -4.59
N LEU A 45 17.87 0.08 -4.33
CA LEU A 45 18.68 0.67 -5.38
C LEU A 45 19.49 -0.37 -6.16
N PRO A 46 19.71 -0.17 -7.47
CA PRO A 46 20.56 -1.07 -8.25
C PRO A 46 21.97 -1.19 -7.66
N GLY A 47 22.41 -2.42 -7.42
CA GLY A 47 23.73 -2.72 -6.86
C GLY A 47 23.83 -2.67 -5.33
N ALA A 48 22.72 -2.42 -4.62
CA ALA A 48 22.68 -2.34 -3.16
C ALA A 48 23.15 -3.62 -2.46
N ARG A 49 22.80 -4.82 -2.99
CA ARG A 49 23.24 -6.12 -2.43
C ARG A 49 24.75 -6.18 -2.13
N SER A 50 25.56 -5.56 -2.99
CA SER A 50 27.02 -5.58 -2.87
C SER A 50 27.58 -4.32 -2.24
N ASN A 51 26.93 -3.18 -2.47
CA ASN A 51 27.52 -1.87 -2.21
C ASN A 51 26.80 -1.02 -1.16
N LEU A 52 25.71 -1.52 -0.57
CA LEU A 52 25.02 -0.84 0.52
C LEU A 52 25.80 -1.04 1.84
N SER A 53 26.02 0.06 2.54
CA SER A 53 26.55 0.07 3.91
C SER A 53 25.87 1.17 4.74
N LEU A 54 25.93 1.07 6.06
CA LEU A 54 25.38 2.03 7.01
C LEU A 54 26.54 2.75 7.72
N ALA A 55 26.65 4.06 7.52
CA ALA A 55 27.60 4.89 8.24
C ALA A 55 26.96 5.49 9.49
N LEU A 56 27.75 5.75 10.53
CA LEU A 56 27.34 6.52 11.70
C LEU A 56 27.85 7.96 11.55
N GLU A 57 26.95 8.89 11.26
CA GLU A 57 27.28 10.32 11.13
C GLU A 57 26.45 11.11 12.14
N ASN A 58 27.09 11.89 13.01
CA ASN A 58 26.42 12.72 14.02
C ASN A 58 25.38 11.97 14.88
N GLY A 59 25.65 10.69 15.21
CA GLY A 59 24.75 9.88 16.04
C GLY A 59 23.54 9.30 15.30
N VAL A 60 23.46 9.44 13.97
CA VAL A 60 22.39 8.86 13.15
C VAL A 60 22.93 7.92 12.08
N ILE A 61 22.11 6.96 11.65
CA ILE A 61 22.44 6.09 10.52
C ILE A 61 22.32 6.88 9.22
N VAL A 62 23.33 6.77 8.37
CA VAL A 62 23.31 7.27 7.00
C VAL A 62 23.59 6.12 6.03
N PRO A 63 22.60 5.67 5.25
CA PRO A 63 22.81 4.67 4.22
C PRO A 63 23.73 5.22 3.12
N LYS A 64 24.72 4.41 2.73
CA LYS A 64 25.68 4.69 1.66
C LYS A 64 25.58 3.61 0.59
N LEU A 65 25.53 4.02 -0.68
CA LEU A 65 25.65 3.11 -1.82
C LEU A 65 26.98 3.41 -2.54
N ALA A 66 27.92 2.47 -2.48
CA ALA A 66 29.28 2.66 -3.01
C ALA A 66 29.94 3.95 -2.49
N GLY A 67 29.75 4.26 -1.20
CA GLY A 67 30.28 5.45 -0.54
C GLY A 67 29.42 6.72 -0.66
N ALA A 68 28.46 6.78 -1.59
CA ALA A 68 27.58 7.94 -1.76
C ALA A 68 26.35 7.86 -0.83
N SER A 69 25.98 8.96 -0.18
CA SER A 69 24.76 9.04 0.65
C SER A 69 23.49 8.83 -0.16
N VAL A 70 22.59 7.96 0.33
CA VAL A 70 21.29 7.63 -0.27
C VAL A 70 20.15 7.66 0.76
N GLY A 71 20.27 8.54 1.76
CA GLY A 71 19.36 8.64 2.89
C GLY A 71 18.00 9.28 2.56
N ASN A 72 17.89 10.05 1.47
CA ASN A 72 16.63 10.68 1.06
C ASN A 72 16.22 10.32 -0.38
N VAL A 73 14.96 10.63 -0.72
CA VAL A 73 14.38 10.32 -2.04
C VAL A 73 15.19 10.94 -3.17
N ALA A 74 15.56 12.22 -3.06
CA ALA A 74 16.31 12.91 -4.11
C ALA A 74 17.65 12.23 -4.40
N GLN A 75 18.40 11.87 -3.35
CA GLN A 75 19.65 11.12 -3.48
C GLN A 75 19.44 9.75 -4.13
N ARG A 76 18.40 9.02 -3.71
CA ARG A 76 18.06 7.69 -4.26
C ARG A 76 17.69 7.76 -5.74
N MET A 77 16.84 8.69 -6.13
CA MET A 77 16.40 8.85 -7.52
C MET A 77 17.55 9.36 -8.40
N GLU A 78 18.43 10.21 -7.87
CA GLU A 78 19.62 10.67 -8.59
C GLU A 78 20.58 9.52 -8.93
N MET A 79 20.70 8.48 -8.07
CA MET A 79 21.48 7.29 -8.40
C MET A 79 20.93 6.53 -9.61
N MET A 80 19.60 6.47 -9.77
CA MET A 80 18.98 5.88 -10.96
C MET A 80 19.14 6.78 -12.18
N ARG A 81 18.95 8.10 -12.01
CA ARG A 81 19.08 9.10 -13.07
C ARG A 81 20.49 9.15 -13.64
N LYS A 82 21.53 9.08 -12.80
CA LYS A 82 22.94 8.98 -13.27
C LYS A 82 23.20 7.76 -14.14
N ARG A 83 22.48 6.67 -13.90
CA ARG A 83 22.66 5.42 -14.65
C ARG A 83 21.86 5.38 -15.95
N LEU A 84 20.68 5.99 -15.97
CA LEU A 84 19.70 5.85 -17.05
C LEU A 84 19.48 7.13 -17.87
N GLY A 85 19.91 8.28 -17.38
CA GLY A 85 19.75 9.56 -18.07
C GLY A 85 18.28 9.93 -18.30
N ASP A 86 17.97 10.22 -19.56
CA ASP A 86 16.62 10.53 -20.08
C ASP A 86 15.70 9.30 -20.18
N ARG A 87 16.22 8.10 -19.89
CA ARG A 87 15.44 6.85 -19.83
C ARG A 87 14.78 6.58 -18.48
N PHE A 88 14.90 7.52 -17.54
CA PHE A 88 14.38 7.39 -16.19
C PHE A 88 13.50 8.56 -15.79
N GLU A 89 12.33 8.23 -15.25
CA GLU A 89 11.47 9.18 -14.55
C GLU A 89 10.92 8.60 -13.25
N GLU A 90 10.45 9.50 -12.39
CA GLU A 90 9.85 9.13 -11.11
C GLU A 90 8.72 10.09 -10.72
N MET A 91 7.73 9.59 -9.98
CA MET A 91 6.71 10.43 -9.36
C MET A 91 5.97 9.69 -8.24
N PRO A 92 5.21 10.40 -7.39
CA PRO A 92 4.26 9.77 -6.48
C PRO A 92 3.20 8.96 -7.22
N LEU A 93 2.85 7.79 -6.68
CA LEU A 93 1.82 6.89 -7.24
C LEU A 93 0.46 7.60 -7.35
N ASN A 94 0.08 8.35 -6.31
CA ASN A 94 -1.19 9.06 -6.28
C ASN A 94 -1.28 10.12 -7.39
N ASP A 95 -0.19 10.85 -7.64
CA ASP A 95 -0.11 11.85 -8.70
C ASP A 95 -0.20 11.20 -10.08
N PHE A 96 0.45 10.05 -10.27
CA PHE A 96 0.34 9.28 -11.50
C PHE A 96 -1.09 8.80 -11.76
N VAL A 97 -1.77 8.27 -10.74
CA VAL A 97 -3.14 7.73 -10.88
C VAL A 97 -4.16 8.85 -11.11
N ARG A 98 -4.16 9.90 -10.28
CA ARG A 98 -5.13 11.01 -10.35
C ARG A 98 -4.84 11.98 -11.49
N GLY A 99 -3.58 12.11 -11.88
CA GLY A 99 -3.15 13.00 -12.93
C GLY A 99 -3.24 12.41 -14.34
N LYS A 100 -2.78 13.20 -15.30
CA LYS A 100 -2.55 12.79 -16.70
C LYS A 100 -1.09 13.07 -17.06
N PRO A 101 -0.13 12.39 -16.41
CA PRO A 101 1.28 12.64 -16.65
C PRO A 101 1.63 12.32 -18.09
N LYS A 102 2.44 13.18 -18.71
CA LYS A 102 3.05 12.92 -20.01
C LYS A 102 4.42 12.31 -19.76
N ILE A 103 4.54 11.01 -19.98
CA ILE A 103 5.80 10.28 -19.85
C ILE A 103 6.51 10.34 -21.21
N PRO A 104 7.76 10.83 -21.30
CA PRO A 104 8.51 10.82 -22.55
C PRO A 104 8.70 9.40 -23.09
N GLU A 105 8.71 9.25 -24.42
CA GLU A 105 8.91 7.95 -25.09
C GLU A 105 10.30 7.36 -24.83
N THR A 106 11.27 8.17 -24.40
CA THR A 106 12.61 7.73 -24.01
C THR A 106 12.63 6.94 -22.70
N VAL A 107 11.58 7.05 -21.87
CA VAL A 107 11.55 6.46 -20.53
C VAL A 107 11.36 4.95 -20.59
N ASP A 108 12.42 4.22 -20.20
CA ASP A 108 12.38 2.77 -20.04
C ASP A 108 12.06 2.34 -18.60
N LEU A 109 12.41 3.17 -17.61
CA LEU A 109 12.14 2.92 -16.20
C LEU A 109 11.38 4.09 -15.59
N LEU A 110 10.14 3.83 -15.19
CA LEU A 110 9.33 4.73 -14.39
C LEU A 110 9.20 4.21 -12.96
N VAL A 111 9.69 4.96 -11.98
CA VAL A 111 9.55 4.64 -10.56
C VAL A 111 8.37 5.40 -9.96
N LEU A 112 7.29 4.67 -9.67
CA LEU A 112 6.17 5.18 -8.90
C LEU A 112 6.35 4.85 -7.42
N ARG A 113 6.21 5.86 -6.55
CA ARG A 113 6.47 5.74 -5.10
C ARG A 113 5.19 5.96 -4.30
N SER A 114 4.95 5.13 -3.29
CA SER A 114 3.81 5.22 -2.39
C SER A 114 4.32 5.17 -0.96
N THR A 115 3.94 6.14 -0.12
CA THR A 115 4.29 6.21 1.32
C THR A 115 3.05 6.08 2.21
N GLU A 116 1.89 5.85 1.61
CA GLU A 116 0.59 6.00 2.23
C GLU A 116 0.36 5.00 3.37
N ILE A 117 0.79 3.73 3.21
CA ILE A 117 0.61 2.70 4.25
C ILE A 117 1.39 3.09 5.51
N ASP A 118 2.70 3.33 5.38
CA ASP A 118 3.55 3.73 6.50
C ASP A 118 3.08 5.03 7.16
N SER A 119 2.86 6.09 6.37
CA SER A 119 2.44 7.40 6.89
C SER A 119 1.11 7.35 7.65
N GLN A 120 0.16 6.53 7.18
CA GLN A 120 -1.11 6.35 7.87
C GLN A 120 -0.95 5.55 9.16
N LEU A 121 -0.12 4.50 9.15
CA LEU A 121 0.09 3.65 10.34
C LEU A 121 0.84 4.39 11.44
N GLU A 122 1.79 5.27 11.09
CA GLU A 122 2.45 6.18 12.03
C GLU A 122 1.47 7.21 12.62
N SER A 123 0.55 7.72 11.81
CA SER A 123 -0.34 8.83 12.22
C SER A 123 -1.60 8.38 12.97
N ASN A 124 -2.20 7.25 12.57
CA ASN A 124 -3.48 6.77 13.13
C ASN A 124 -3.61 5.24 13.01
N PRO A 125 -2.80 4.46 13.75
CA PRO A 125 -2.75 3.00 13.59
C PRO A 125 -4.07 2.28 13.86
N GLU A 126 -4.95 2.85 14.70
CA GLU A 126 -6.22 2.23 15.10
C GLU A 126 -7.25 2.15 13.96
N THR A 127 -7.27 3.14 13.06
CA THR A 127 -8.25 3.23 11.97
C THR A 127 -7.65 2.94 10.60
N THR A 128 -6.31 2.94 10.49
CA THR A 128 -5.58 2.86 9.22
C THR A 128 -5.73 1.55 8.47
N LEU A 129 -5.93 0.41 9.16
CA LEU A 129 -6.16 -0.86 8.48
C LEU A 129 -7.33 -0.80 7.48
N GLY A 130 -8.31 0.08 7.73
CA GLY A 130 -9.43 0.32 6.82
C GLY A 130 -9.03 1.02 5.50
N LEU A 131 -7.91 1.72 5.46
CA LEU A 131 -7.46 2.56 4.33
C LEU A 131 -6.54 1.82 3.35
N ILE A 132 -5.88 0.73 3.80
CA ILE A 132 -4.96 -0.08 2.99
C ILE A 132 -5.59 -0.57 1.66
N PRO A 133 -6.86 -1.03 1.62
CA PRO A 133 -7.52 -1.38 0.35
C PRO A 133 -7.49 -0.27 -0.69
N GLY A 134 -7.58 0.99 -0.26
CA GLY A 134 -7.47 2.16 -1.13
C GLY A 134 -6.11 2.24 -1.82
N THR A 135 -5.02 1.99 -1.07
CA THR A 135 -3.65 1.96 -1.64
C THR A 135 -3.48 0.81 -2.63
N LEU A 136 -3.97 -0.39 -2.32
CA LEU A 136 -3.93 -1.54 -3.23
C LEU A 136 -4.70 -1.26 -4.53
N LYS A 137 -5.83 -0.56 -4.43
CA LYS A 137 -6.59 -0.08 -5.60
C LYS A 137 -5.76 0.85 -6.48
N LEU A 138 -5.06 1.82 -5.89
CA LEU A 138 -4.21 2.75 -6.67
C LEU A 138 -3.11 2.00 -7.44
N ILE A 139 -2.55 0.94 -6.86
CA ILE A 139 -1.58 0.07 -7.54
C ILE A 139 -2.20 -0.58 -8.77
N ARG A 140 -3.38 -1.23 -8.64
CA ARG A 140 -4.09 -1.85 -9.76
C ARG A 140 -4.37 -0.86 -10.89
N VAL A 141 -4.87 0.33 -10.55
CA VAL A 141 -5.15 1.40 -11.53
C VAL A 141 -3.87 1.87 -12.22
N ALA A 142 -2.77 2.00 -11.48
CA ALA A 142 -1.49 2.36 -12.08
C ALA A 142 -1.02 1.33 -13.10
N LEU A 143 -1.12 0.03 -12.80
CA LEU A 143 -0.74 -1.03 -13.73
C LEU A 143 -1.54 -0.98 -15.04
N HIS A 144 -2.84 -0.71 -14.96
CA HIS A 144 -3.67 -0.53 -16.15
C HIS A 144 -3.23 0.68 -16.99
N LYS A 145 -2.99 1.83 -16.36
CA LYS A 145 -2.49 3.02 -17.07
C LYS A 145 -1.13 2.76 -17.72
N LEU A 146 -0.21 2.10 -17.00
CA LEU A 146 1.12 1.72 -17.51
C LEU A 146 1.01 0.79 -18.73
N ARG A 147 0.10 -0.19 -18.71
CA ARG A 147 -0.20 -1.04 -19.87
C ARG A 147 -0.64 -0.23 -21.07
N GLY A 148 -1.58 0.71 -20.88
CA GLY A 148 -2.05 1.61 -21.94
C GLY A 148 -0.96 2.55 -22.48
N MET A 149 0.06 2.84 -21.68
CA MET A 149 1.27 3.58 -22.09
C MET A 149 2.34 2.69 -22.74
N GLY A 150 2.12 1.38 -22.86
CA GLY A 150 2.99 0.47 -23.57
C GLY A 150 4.08 -0.21 -22.73
N PHE A 151 4.18 0.08 -21.42
CA PHE A 151 5.08 -0.63 -20.50
C PHE A 151 4.78 -2.14 -20.52
N LYS A 152 5.84 -2.96 -20.48
CA LYS A 152 5.73 -4.43 -20.63
C LYS A 152 5.73 -5.20 -19.33
N GLU A 153 6.35 -4.63 -18.30
CA GLU A 153 6.53 -5.25 -17.00
C GLU A 153 6.43 -4.18 -15.92
N ALA A 154 5.86 -4.55 -14.79
CA ALA A 154 5.94 -3.77 -13.56
C ALA A 154 6.41 -4.67 -12.43
N VAL A 155 7.38 -4.18 -11.67
CA VAL A 155 7.87 -4.84 -10.46
C VAL A 155 7.41 -4.03 -9.25
N ILE A 156 6.69 -4.66 -8.33
CA ILE A 156 6.21 -4.06 -7.08
C ILE A 156 7.11 -4.58 -5.96
N VAL A 157 7.75 -3.65 -5.27
CA VAL A 157 8.69 -3.91 -4.17
C VAL A 157 8.37 -3.02 -2.98
N THR A 158 8.85 -3.44 -1.82
CA THR A 158 8.74 -2.71 -0.56
C THR A 158 10.08 -2.73 0.16
N ASP A 159 10.23 -1.79 1.07
CA ASP A 159 11.38 -1.61 1.93
C ASP A 159 11.33 -2.47 3.19
N HIS A 160 10.15 -2.53 3.82
CA HIS A 160 9.87 -3.37 4.98
C HIS A 160 8.39 -3.75 5.03
N GLY A 161 8.06 -4.66 5.94
CA GLY A 161 6.71 -4.84 6.44
C GLY A 161 6.53 -4.12 7.78
N PHE A 162 5.56 -4.55 8.58
CA PHE A 162 5.29 -3.95 9.87
C PHE A 162 4.61 -4.94 10.83
N PHE A 163 4.65 -4.62 12.11
CA PHE A 163 3.90 -5.31 13.14
C PHE A 163 2.91 -4.36 13.80
N LEU A 164 1.70 -4.88 14.08
CA LEU A 164 0.67 -4.16 14.83
C LEU A 164 0.40 -4.90 16.14
N ASN A 165 0.62 -4.23 17.27
CA ASN A 165 0.27 -4.76 18.58
C ASN A 165 -0.99 -4.06 19.11
N ALA A 166 -2.15 -4.44 18.59
CA ALA A 166 -3.44 -3.87 19.03
C ALA A 166 -3.83 -4.22 20.47
N GLN A 167 -3.06 -5.08 21.14
CA GLN A 167 -3.31 -5.57 22.51
C GLN A 167 -2.16 -5.21 23.47
N ALA A 168 -1.33 -4.22 23.11
CA ALA A 168 -0.19 -3.84 23.96
C ALA A 168 -0.68 -3.34 25.34
N GLU A 169 -0.22 -3.98 26.41
CA GLU A 169 -0.52 -3.61 27.80
C GLU A 169 0.68 -2.95 28.50
N ALA A 170 0.43 -2.43 29.71
CA ALA A 170 1.48 -1.92 30.58
C ALA A 170 2.46 -3.06 30.94
N GLY A 171 3.64 -3.05 30.34
CA GLY A 171 4.65 -4.11 30.50
C GLY A 171 5.10 -4.74 29.18
N ASP A 172 4.41 -4.48 28.07
CA ASP A 172 4.83 -4.86 26.71
C ASP A 172 5.96 -3.96 26.20
N VAL A 173 7.05 -3.91 26.96
CA VAL A 173 8.26 -3.17 26.68
C VAL A 173 9.47 -3.98 27.11
N CYS A 174 10.43 -4.13 26.22
CA CYS A 174 11.71 -4.74 26.52
C CYS A 174 12.64 -3.75 27.20
N VAL A 175 13.40 -4.25 28.18
CA VAL A 175 14.51 -3.50 28.76
C VAL A 175 15.63 -3.44 27.72
N LYS A 176 16.20 -2.24 27.51
CA LYS A 176 17.36 -2.05 26.64
C LYS A 176 18.58 -2.76 27.25
N PRO A 177 19.35 -3.54 26.47
CA PRO A 177 20.52 -4.24 26.99
C PRO A 177 21.64 -3.25 27.32
N GLN A 178 22.48 -3.62 28.28
CA GLN A 178 23.66 -2.81 28.61
C GLN A 178 24.63 -2.74 27.43
N GLY A 179 25.22 -1.57 27.22
CA GLY A 179 26.18 -1.33 26.15
C GLY A 179 26.17 0.10 25.64
N ASN A 180 27.05 0.36 24.68
CA ASN A 180 27.06 1.60 23.90
C ASN A 180 26.27 1.37 22.61
N TRP A 181 25.05 1.88 22.58
CA TRP A 181 24.13 1.76 21.45
C TRP A 181 23.81 3.14 20.89
N PRO A 182 24.69 3.71 20.02
CA PRO A 182 24.51 5.05 19.48
C PRO A 182 23.23 5.21 18.66
N VAL A 183 22.65 4.11 18.16
CA VAL A 183 21.43 4.15 17.36
C VAL A 183 20.38 3.18 17.90
N THR A 184 19.14 3.68 17.98
CA THR A 184 17.93 2.88 18.19
C THR A 184 17.01 3.08 16.98
N ALA A 185 16.91 2.06 16.13
CA ALA A 185 16.05 2.05 14.95
C ALA A 185 14.61 1.71 15.36
N HIS A 186 13.76 2.75 15.40
CA HIS A 186 12.31 2.66 15.66
C HIS A 186 11.97 1.82 16.90
N ASP A 187 12.83 1.89 17.92
CA ASP A 187 12.71 1.12 19.18
C ASP A 187 12.62 -0.41 19.00
N ARG A 188 13.03 -0.95 17.85
CA ARG A 188 12.96 -2.38 17.53
C ARG A 188 14.31 -3.04 17.25
N MET A 189 15.34 -2.25 16.97
CA MET A 189 16.72 -2.72 16.85
C MET A 189 17.68 -1.64 17.33
N MET A 190 18.74 -2.03 18.04
CA MET A 190 19.81 -1.13 18.44
C MET A 190 21.10 -1.52 17.71
N LEU A 191 21.89 -0.54 17.27
CA LEU A 191 23.16 -0.76 16.58
C LEU A 191 24.30 -0.15 17.39
N GLY A 192 25.38 -0.91 17.61
CA GLY A 192 26.44 -0.52 18.54
C GLY A 192 27.26 -1.70 19.05
N ASN A 193 27.51 -1.71 20.36
CA ASN A 193 28.23 -2.77 21.06
C ASN A 193 27.70 -2.93 22.49
N GLY A 194 27.49 -4.17 22.93
CA GLY A 194 26.99 -4.45 24.27
C GLY A 194 26.96 -5.93 24.61
N THR A 195 26.13 -6.29 25.59
CA THR A 195 26.03 -7.66 26.11
C THR A 195 24.62 -8.19 25.98
N SER A 196 24.46 -9.45 25.55
CA SER A 196 23.15 -10.11 25.53
C SER A 196 22.61 -10.30 26.94
N ASP A 197 21.30 -10.23 27.07
CA ASP A 197 20.57 -10.52 28.31
C ASP A 197 19.32 -11.37 28.02
N GLY A 198 18.47 -11.56 29.03
CA GLY A 198 17.22 -12.32 28.90
C GLY A 198 16.18 -11.68 27.98
N HIS A 199 16.28 -10.38 27.69
CA HIS A 199 15.33 -9.65 26.85
C HIS A 199 15.82 -9.46 25.41
N SER A 200 17.13 -9.41 25.21
CA SER A 200 17.75 -8.98 23.96
C SER A 200 18.75 -10.00 23.44
N LEU A 201 18.55 -10.41 22.20
CA LEU A 201 19.55 -11.10 21.41
C LEU A 201 20.59 -10.07 20.96
N VAL A 202 21.86 -10.29 21.30
CA VAL A 202 22.99 -9.48 20.79
C VAL A 202 23.86 -10.34 19.89
N VAL A 203 24.04 -9.91 18.65
CA VAL A 203 24.82 -10.64 17.62
C VAL A 203 25.67 -9.67 16.80
N GLY A 204 26.69 -10.20 16.11
CA GLY A 204 27.46 -9.42 15.14
C GLY A 204 26.57 -8.86 14.03
N SER A 205 26.79 -7.62 13.62
CA SER A 205 26.01 -6.96 12.56
C SER A 205 26.11 -7.69 11.22
N ASP A 206 27.24 -8.34 10.95
CA ASP A 206 27.48 -9.19 9.77
C ASP A 206 26.49 -10.36 9.70
N LYS A 207 26.08 -10.91 10.85
CA LYS A 207 25.16 -12.06 10.94
C LYS A 207 23.74 -11.72 10.51
N VAL A 208 23.39 -10.43 10.53
CA VAL A 208 22.08 -9.92 10.14
C VAL A 208 22.14 -9.11 8.84
N GLY A 209 23.24 -9.20 8.10
CA GLY A 209 23.40 -8.55 6.81
C GLY A 209 23.60 -7.03 6.88
N ILE A 210 23.96 -6.49 8.03
CA ILE A 210 24.29 -5.07 8.20
C ILE A 210 25.79 -4.89 7.99
N ARG A 211 26.17 -4.10 6.99
CA ARG A 211 27.55 -3.70 6.72
C ARG A 211 27.73 -2.24 7.12
N GLY A 212 28.77 -1.88 7.87
CA GLY A 212 28.96 -0.49 8.28
C GLY A 212 29.76 -0.32 9.56
N ASP A 213 29.56 0.82 10.21
CA ASP A 213 30.33 1.28 11.39
C ASP A 213 29.88 0.62 12.72
N PHE A 214 29.03 -0.41 12.65
CA PHE A 214 28.42 -1.06 13.80
C PHE A 214 28.95 -2.47 13.95
N ALA A 215 29.52 -2.82 15.10
CA ALA A 215 30.03 -4.17 15.37
C ALA A 215 28.93 -5.17 15.68
N GLN A 216 27.90 -4.75 16.41
CA GLN A 216 26.81 -5.58 16.88
C GLN A 216 25.46 -4.92 16.67
N VAL A 217 24.42 -5.76 16.71
CA VAL A 217 23.05 -5.33 16.90
C VAL A 217 22.44 -5.99 18.13
N ALA A 218 21.50 -5.28 18.76
CA ALA A 218 20.59 -5.85 19.73
C ALA A 218 19.16 -5.86 19.18
N ILE A 219 18.45 -6.97 19.36
CA ILE A 219 17.09 -7.19 18.91
C ILE A 219 16.28 -7.77 20.08
N PRO A 220 15.07 -7.26 20.36
CA PRO A 220 14.17 -7.89 21.32
C PRO A 220 13.94 -9.37 20.99
N ARG A 221 13.99 -10.23 22.01
CA ARG A 221 13.64 -11.66 21.86
C ARG A 221 12.13 -11.89 21.74
N SER A 222 11.33 -10.91 22.14
CA SER A 222 9.88 -10.92 22.01
C SER A 222 9.40 -9.91 20.96
N MET A 223 8.09 -9.85 20.73
CA MET A 223 7.48 -8.84 19.88
C MET A 223 7.39 -7.46 20.54
N ALA A 224 7.75 -7.34 21.82
CA ALA A 224 7.75 -6.05 22.51
C ALA A 224 8.91 -5.16 22.00
N PRO A 225 8.65 -3.85 21.78
CA PRO A 225 9.69 -2.86 21.47
C PRO A 225 10.50 -2.47 22.72
N TYR A 226 11.56 -1.70 22.54
CA TYR A 226 12.30 -1.02 23.61
C TYR A 226 11.61 0.26 24.14
N ARG A 227 10.37 0.53 23.72
CA ARG A 227 9.57 1.68 24.13
C ARG A 227 8.08 1.32 24.20
N ALA A 228 7.43 1.61 25.32
CA ALA A 228 5.99 1.42 25.49
C ALA A 228 5.15 2.46 24.73
N GLY A 229 3.87 2.16 24.53
CA GLY A 229 2.85 3.12 24.06
C GLY A 229 2.74 3.27 22.54
N HIS A 230 3.24 2.28 21.78
CA HIS A 230 3.14 2.24 20.32
C HIS A 230 2.28 1.05 19.90
N LEU A 231 1.44 1.26 18.88
CA LEU A 231 0.63 0.19 18.27
C LEU A 231 1.26 -0.31 16.97
N TYR A 232 2.00 0.54 16.27
CA TYR A 232 2.68 0.27 15.03
C TYR A 232 4.19 0.18 15.25
N PHE A 233 4.79 -0.87 14.68
CA PHE A 233 6.21 -1.15 14.80
C PHE A 233 6.81 -1.57 13.48
N HIS A 234 7.99 -1.03 13.21
CA HIS A 234 8.94 -1.57 12.26
C HIS A 234 10.37 -1.29 12.75
N GLY A 235 11.39 -1.73 12.02
CA GLY A 235 12.79 -1.64 12.41
C GLY A 235 13.35 -2.89 13.07
N GLY A 236 12.51 -3.85 13.43
CA GLY A 236 12.89 -5.12 14.03
C GLY A 236 13.21 -6.22 13.02
N ALA A 237 13.30 -7.45 13.53
CA ALA A 237 13.55 -8.66 12.74
C ALA A 237 12.41 -9.68 12.83
N SER A 238 11.19 -9.26 13.21
CA SER A 238 10.04 -10.17 13.18
C SER A 238 9.69 -10.53 11.74
N LEU A 239 9.04 -11.68 11.54
CA LEU A 239 8.65 -12.11 10.19
C LEU A 239 7.74 -11.11 9.48
N ALA A 240 6.82 -10.46 10.22
CA ALA A 240 5.91 -9.46 9.66
C ALA A 240 6.64 -8.19 9.19
N GLU A 241 7.77 -7.86 9.81
CA GLU A 241 8.63 -6.73 9.42
C GLU A 241 9.62 -7.14 8.31
N ALA A 242 10.22 -8.34 8.41
CA ALA A 242 11.38 -8.74 7.64
C ALA A 242 11.07 -9.58 6.39
N VAL A 243 9.93 -10.27 6.32
CA VAL A 243 9.52 -11.01 5.13
C VAL A 243 8.56 -10.16 4.31
N VAL A 244 8.97 -9.83 3.10
CA VAL A 244 8.30 -8.85 2.24
C VAL A 244 7.99 -9.43 0.86
N PRO A 245 6.94 -8.94 0.17
CA PRO A 245 6.57 -9.42 -1.14
C PRO A 245 7.38 -8.72 -2.24
N ILE A 246 7.70 -9.47 -3.29
CA ILE A 246 8.07 -8.95 -4.60
C ILE A 246 7.02 -9.47 -5.58
N LEU A 247 6.33 -8.57 -6.27
CA LEU A 247 5.40 -8.95 -7.34
C LEU A 247 5.98 -8.55 -8.69
N VAL A 248 5.97 -9.47 -9.65
CA VAL A 248 6.32 -9.21 -11.05
C VAL A 248 5.07 -9.36 -11.89
N CYS A 249 4.59 -8.25 -12.43
CA CYS A 249 3.38 -8.17 -13.23
C CYS A 249 3.74 -8.04 -14.69
N ARG A 250 3.28 -8.98 -15.53
CA ARG A 250 3.45 -8.89 -16.98
C ARG A 250 2.32 -8.04 -17.57
N LEU A 251 2.68 -6.86 -18.06
CA LEU A 251 1.76 -5.88 -18.65
C LEU A 251 1.60 -6.09 -20.16
N GLY A 252 1.84 -7.31 -20.65
CA GLY A 252 1.67 -7.66 -22.07
C GLY A 252 0.28 -7.27 -22.59
N ALA A 253 0.16 -7.17 -23.92
CA ALA A 253 -1.10 -6.84 -24.57
C ALA A 253 -2.11 -7.97 -24.35
N ALA A 254 -2.82 -7.95 -23.22
CA ALA A 254 -4.14 -8.51 -23.18
C ALA A 254 -4.92 -7.76 -24.26
N THR A 255 -5.49 -8.48 -25.23
CA THR A 255 -6.58 -7.95 -26.04
C THR A 255 -7.57 -7.35 -25.06
N GLU A 256 -7.69 -6.01 -25.05
CA GLU A 256 -8.76 -5.36 -24.32
C GLU A 256 -10.03 -6.10 -24.71
N PRO A 257 -10.74 -6.74 -23.76
CA PRO A 257 -12.07 -7.20 -24.07
C PRO A 257 -12.77 -5.94 -24.56
N ALA A 258 -13.21 -5.94 -25.83
CA ALA A 258 -13.88 -4.79 -26.43
C ALA A 258 -14.83 -4.23 -25.38
N LEU A 259 -14.71 -2.94 -25.04
CA LEU A 259 -15.53 -2.27 -24.02
C LEU A 259 -16.99 -2.65 -24.25
N ARG A 260 -17.44 -3.74 -23.61
CA ARG A 260 -18.81 -4.19 -23.70
C ARG A 260 -19.58 -3.10 -23.00
N LYS A 261 -20.58 -2.54 -23.66
CA LYS A 261 -21.42 -1.49 -23.09
C LYS A 261 -22.23 -2.08 -21.94
N VAL A 262 -21.59 -2.12 -20.79
CA VAL A 262 -22.22 -2.49 -19.54
C VAL A 262 -22.99 -1.28 -19.04
N VAL A 263 -24.23 -1.49 -18.61
CA VAL A 263 -25.02 -0.46 -17.95
C VAL A 263 -25.28 -0.88 -16.51
N VAL A 264 -24.71 -0.12 -15.58
CA VAL A 264 -24.96 -0.26 -14.15
C VAL A 264 -25.95 0.84 -13.75
N GLU A 265 -26.96 0.49 -12.96
CA GLU A 265 -27.89 1.44 -12.37
C GLU A 265 -27.74 1.47 -10.84
N LEU A 266 -27.86 2.67 -10.28
CA LEU A 266 -27.93 2.89 -8.83
C LEU A 266 -29.29 3.50 -8.49
N SER A 267 -29.93 2.95 -7.46
CA SER A 267 -31.17 3.52 -6.94
C SER A 267 -31.14 3.56 -5.41
N TYR A 268 -31.89 4.51 -4.84
CA TYR A 268 -32.06 4.64 -3.39
C TYR A 268 -33.53 4.95 -3.08
N LYS A 269 -34.15 4.12 -2.21
CA LYS A 269 -35.52 4.27 -1.69
C LYS A 269 -36.51 4.95 -2.66
N ASN A 270 -36.85 4.28 -3.76
CA ASN A 270 -37.81 4.77 -4.76
C ASN A 270 -37.55 6.21 -5.26
N GLY A 271 -36.28 6.59 -5.40
CA GLY A 271 -35.87 7.91 -5.92
C GLY A 271 -35.70 8.99 -4.85
N ALA A 272 -35.67 8.63 -3.56
CA ALA A 272 -35.32 9.57 -2.50
C ALA A 272 -33.93 10.17 -2.73
N LYS A 273 -33.76 11.44 -2.35
CA LYS A 273 -32.48 12.18 -2.51
C LYS A 273 -31.75 12.45 -1.21
N ARG A 274 -32.34 12.04 -0.07
CA ARG A 274 -31.80 12.29 1.27
C ARG A 274 -31.65 11.02 2.07
N ILE A 275 -30.53 10.88 2.77
CA ILE A 275 -30.27 9.78 3.70
C ILE A 275 -30.46 10.26 5.13
N THR A 276 -31.23 9.52 5.93
CA THR A 276 -31.47 9.84 7.35
C THR A 276 -30.71 8.91 8.30
N THR A 277 -29.91 7.99 7.75
CA THR A 277 -29.09 7.02 8.49
C THR A 277 -27.66 7.05 7.96
N ARG A 278 -26.68 6.76 8.83
CA ARG A 278 -25.26 6.60 8.47
C ARG A 278 -24.95 5.27 7.76
N VAL A 279 -25.97 4.42 7.57
CA VAL A 279 -25.86 3.17 6.82
C VAL A 279 -26.99 3.06 5.77
N PRO A 280 -27.07 3.97 4.77
CA PRO A 280 -28.06 3.85 3.71
C PRO A 280 -27.78 2.61 2.86
N VAL A 281 -28.86 1.95 2.41
CA VAL A 281 -28.78 0.82 1.49
C VAL A 281 -29.08 1.31 0.08
N VAL A 282 -28.09 1.22 -0.81
CA VAL A 282 -28.22 1.56 -2.23
C VAL A 282 -28.40 0.27 -3.02
N GLU A 283 -29.39 0.22 -3.91
CA GLU A 283 -29.53 -0.89 -4.83
C GLU A 283 -28.62 -0.69 -6.03
N VAL A 284 -27.86 -1.73 -6.38
CA VAL A 284 -27.04 -1.76 -7.57
C VAL A 284 -27.54 -2.85 -8.50
N ILE A 285 -27.73 -2.50 -9.77
CA ILE A 285 -28.27 -3.42 -10.79
C ILE A 285 -27.33 -3.41 -11.99
N LEU A 286 -26.99 -4.61 -12.47
CA LEU A 286 -26.37 -4.79 -13.77
C LEU A 286 -27.48 -5.08 -14.79
N LEU A 287 -27.76 -4.16 -15.72
CA LEU A 287 -28.82 -4.37 -16.71
C LEU A 287 -28.39 -5.39 -17.78
N ASP A 288 -29.29 -6.33 -18.09
CA ASP A 288 -29.13 -7.26 -19.22
C ASP A 288 -29.58 -6.56 -20.52
N ASN A 289 -28.68 -5.75 -21.09
CA ASN A 289 -28.97 -4.93 -22.26
C ASN A 289 -28.54 -5.57 -23.59
N ASP A 290 -27.91 -6.76 -23.57
CA ASP A 290 -27.44 -7.44 -24.77
C ASP A 290 -27.50 -8.97 -24.61
N LEU A 291 -28.10 -9.66 -25.60
CA LEU A 291 -28.24 -11.12 -25.63
C LEU A 291 -26.89 -11.86 -25.51
N PHE A 292 -25.78 -11.21 -25.88
CA PHE A 292 -24.42 -11.74 -25.82
C PHE A 292 -23.67 -11.41 -24.52
N SER A 293 -24.28 -10.66 -23.61
CA SER A 293 -23.66 -10.24 -22.33
C SER A 293 -23.98 -11.14 -21.15
N ARG A 294 -24.85 -12.15 -21.34
CA ARG A 294 -25.49 -12.96 -20.29
C ARG A 294 -24.57 -13.85 -19.44
N GLU A 295 -23.31 -14.01 -19.80
CA GLU A 295 -22.37 -14.92 -19.12
C GLU A 295 -21.19 -14.21 -18.46
N VAL A 296 -21.06 -12.88 -18.60
CA VAL A 296 -19.89 -12.16 -18.06
C VAL A 296 -20.29 -11.34 -16.85
N SER A 297 -19.69 -11.68 -15.71
CA SER A 297 -19.80 -10.88 -14.50
C SER A 297 -19.03 -9.57 -14.64
N VAL A 298 -19.50 -8.53 -13.95
CA VAL A 298 -18.86 -7.22 -13.91
C VAL A 298 -18.46 -6.93 -12.47
N GLU A 299 -17.17 -6.67 -12.29
CA GLU A 299 -16.64 -6.17 -11.02
C GLU A 299 -16.82 -4.65 -10.96
N ILE A 300 -17.41 -4.17 -9.88
CA ILE A 300 -17.58 -2.74 -9.62
C ILE A 300 -17.01 -2.35 -8.27
N LEU A 301 -16.64 -1.08 -8.15
CA LEU A 301 -16.34 -0.42 -6.89
C LEU A 301 -17.43 0.61 -6.59
N LEU A 302 -18.02 0.55 -5.40
CA LEU A 302 -19.04 1.50 -4.98
C LEU A 302 -18.45 2.47 -3.95
N GLU A 303 -18.50 3.77 -4.22
CA GLU A 303 -17.99 4.81 -3.31
C GLU A 303 -18.98 5.97 -3.21
N ALA A 304 -19.21 6.48 -2.00
CA ALA A 304 -19.80 7.79 -1.79
C ALA A 304 -18.68 8.84 -1.73
N GLN A 305 -18.74 9.84 -2.60
CA GLN A 305 -17.72 10.87 -2.71
C GLN A 305 -18.28 12.27 -2.47
N ASP A 306 -17.52 13.11 -1.76
CA ASP A 306 -17.83 14.53 -1.62
C ASP A 306 -17.57 15.31 -2.93
N LYS A 307 -17.81 16.63 -2.92
CA LYS A 307 -17.57 17.50 -4.09
C LYS A 307 -16.10 17.57 -4.52
N LYS A 308 -15.16 17.28 -3.61
CA LYS A 308 -13.71 17.26 -3.88
C LYS A 308 -13.23 15.89 -4.37
N GLY A 309 -14.10 14.89 -4.38
CA GLY A 309 -13.78 13.51 -4.74
C GLY A 309 -13.18 12.70 -3.58
N ASN A 310 -13.26 13.19 -2.34
CA ASN A 310 -12.88 12.41 -1.16
C ASN A 310 -13.95 11.36 -0.88
N VAL A 311 -13.53 10.15 -0.52
CA VAL A 311 -14.47 9.09 -0.13
C VAL A 311 -15.02 9.39 1.25
N VAL A 312 -16.34 9.54 1.34
CA VAL A 312 -17.10 9.83 2.58
C VAL A 312 -18.08 8.71 2.93
N GLY A 313 -18.03 7.61 2.19
CA GLY A 313 -18.75 6.39 2.52
C GLY A 313 -18.42 5.24 1.58
N GLU A 314 -18.46 4.03 2.11
CA GLU A 314 -18.07 2.81 1.39
C GLU A 314 -18.88 1.61 1.87
N PRO A 315 -19.08 0.57 1.05
CA PRO A 315 -19.68 -0.68 1.48
C PRO A 315 -18.90 -1.32 2.63
N ARG A 316 -19.61 -1.87 3.61
CA ARG A 316 -18.94 -2.68 4.65
C ARG A 316 -18.29 -3.91 4.02
N PRO A 317 -17.03 -4.22 4.36
CA PRO A 317 -16.38 -5.42 3.86
C PRO A 317 -17.04 -6.70 4.42
N GLY A 318 -17.06 -7.76 3.62
CA GLY A 318 -17.69 -9.03 3.95
C GLY A 318 -19.02 -9.26 3.22
N GLY A 319 -19.49 -10.51 3.24
CA GLY A 319 -20.65 -10.94 2.46
C GLY A 319 -20.37 -10.83 0.96
N GLU A 320 -21.10 -9.95 0.28
CA GLU A 320 -21.00 -9.70 -1.16
C GLU A 320 -19.85 -8.75 -1.54
N VAL A 321 -19.26 -8.06 -0.56
CA VAL A 321 -18.16 -7.10 -0.76
C VAL A 321 -16.85 -7.78 -0.43
N ASN A 322 -15.95 -7.85 -1.41
CA ASN A 322 -14.63 -8.41 -1.19
C ASN A 322 -13.87 -7.55 -0.15
N PRO A 323 -13.43 -8.13 0.98
CA PRO A 323 -12.86 -7.36 2.08
C PRO A 323 -11.52 -6.70 1.74
N ALA A 324 -10.76 -7.26 0.81
CA ALA A 324 -9.44 -6.77 0.42
C ALA A 324 -9.52 -5.65 -0.64
N THR A 325 -10.45 -5.76 -1.58
CA THR A 325 -10.54 -4.87 -2.75
C THR A 325 -11.67 -3.84 -2.63
N ARG A 326 -12.62 -4.09 -1.72
CA ARG A 326 -13.90 -3.37 -1.56
C ARG A 326 -14.78 -3.40 -2.80
N THR A 327 -14.54 -4.34 -3.71
CA THR A 327 -15.32 -4.51 -4.93
C THR A 327 -16.47 -5.50 -4.74
N VAL A 328 -17.44 -5.44 -5.66
CA VAL A 328 -18.58 -6.33 -5.73
C VAL A 328 -18.70 -6.86 -7.16
N THR A 329 -18.84 -8.18 -7.29
CA THR A 329 -19.09 -8.84 -8.58
C THR A 329 -20.59 -8.93 -8.83
N LEU A 330 -21.04 -8.50 -10.01
CA LEU A 330 -22.44 -8.54 -10.44
C LEU A 330 -22.61 -9.44 -11.66
N MET A 331 -23.61 -10.32 -11.63
CA MET A 331 -24.06 -11.08 -12.81
C MET A 331 -25.12 -10.29 -13.59
N PRO A 332 -25.25 -10.46 -14.92
CA PRO A 332 -26.29 -9.79 -15.71
C PRO A 332 -27.69 -9.99 -15.13
N GLY A 333 -28.47 -8.92 -15.02
CA GLY A 333 -29.80 -8.91 -14.40
C GLY A 333 -29.80 -8.98 -12.87
N GLN A 334 -28.64 -9.15 -12.23
CA GLN A 334 -28.55 -9.24 -10.78
C GLN A 334 -28.75 -7.87 -10.13
N ARG A 335 -29.58 -7.87 -9.08
CA ARG A 335 -29.77 -6.75 -8.16
C ARG A 335 -29.12 -7.07 -6.83
N LYS A 336 -28.27 -6.18 -6.33
CA LYS A 336 -27.66 -6.30 -4.99
C LYS A 336 -27.94 -5.05 -4.15
N PRO A 337 -28.56 -5.20 -2.96
CA PRO A 337 -28.61 -4.13 -1.98
C PRO A 337 -27.27 -4.02 -1.25
N LEU A 338 -26.62 -2.86 -1.32
CA LEU A 338 -25.34 -2.60 -0.67
C LEU A 338 -25.48 -1.52 0.39
N ALA A 339 -25.18 -1.88 1.63
CA ALA A 339 -25.14 -0.97 2.76
C ALA A 339 -23.85 -0.15 2.75
N LEU A 340 -23.97 1.17 2.53
CA LEU A 340 -22.86 2.10 2.56
C LEU A 340 -22.65 2.61 3.99
N ARG A 341 -21.49 2.33 4.60
CA ARG A 341 -21.10 2.97 5.86
C ARG A 341 -20.57 4.37 5.54
N MET A 342 -21.31 5.39 5.94
CA MET A 342 -20.90 6.79 5.80
C MET A 342 -19.89 7.17 6.90
N ASP A 343 -19.02 8.12 6.59
CA ASP A 343 -18.18 8.80 7.56
C ASP A 343 -19.09 9.42 8.66
N PRO A 344 -18.87 9.11 9.95
CA PRO A 344 -19.69 9.61 11.05
C PRO A 344 -19.81 11.14 11.12
N ASP A 345 -18.76 11.84 10.70
CA ASP A 345 -18.59 13.29 10.82
C ASP A 345 -18.95 14.03 9.51
N PHE A 346 -19.28 13.29 8.45
CA PHE A 346 -19.64 13.90 7.17
C PHE A 346 -21.11 14.31 7.14
N GLU A 347 -21.33 15.60 6.88
CA GLU A 347 -22.64 16.15 6.54
C GLU A 347 -22.56 16.98 5.26
N GLY A 348 -23.56 16.80 4.39
CA GLY A 348 -23.75 17.58 3.18
C GLY A 348 -24.11 16.74 1.96
N LYS A 349 -23.81 17.31 0.78
CA LYS A 349 -24.09 16.69 -0.52
C LYS A 349 -22.95 15.79 -0.93
N PHE A 350 -23.29 14.61 -1.44
CA PHE A 350 -22.34 13.62 -1.93
C PHE A 350 -22.91 12.90 -3.16
N THR A 351 -22.05 12.17 -3.84
CA THR A 351 -22.41 11.36 -5.00
C THR A 351 -21.97 9.93 -4.76
N VAL A 352 -22.91 8.98 -4.77
CA VAL A 352 -22.61 7.55 -4.83
C VAL A 352 -22.24 7.21 -6.26
N LYS A 353 -21.08 6.60 -6.49
CA LYS A 353 -20.58 6.23 -7.81
C LYS A 353 -20.32 4.74 -7.86
N ALA A 354 -20.81 4.08 -8.91
CA ALA A 354 -20.33 2.77 -9.33
C ALA A 354 -19.17 3.01 -10.32
N LEU A 355 -18.00 2.52 -9.97
CA LEU A 355 -16.75 2.76 -10.69
C LEU A 355 -16.21 1.44 -11.23
N ASN A 356 -15.56 1.49 -12.38
CA ASN A 356 -14.69 0.41 -12.83
C ASN A 356 -13.45 0.36 -11.91
N PRO A 357 -13.17 -0.76 -11.23
CA PRO A 357 -12.10 -0.82 -10.22
C PRO A 357 -10.69 -0.67 -10.80
N THR A 358 -10.53 -0.92 -12.10
CA THR A 358 -9.25 -0.88 -12.81
C THR A 358 -8.94 0.50 -13.40
N THR A 359 -9.96 1.29 -13.76
CA THR A 359 -9.81 2.60 -14.42
C THR A 359 -10.34 3.78 -13.60
N LEU A 360 -11.14 3.50 -12.58
CA LEU A 360 -11.95 4.47 -11.82
C LEU A 360 -12.93 5.28 -12.67
N ALA A 361 -13.19 4.86 -13.91
CA ALA A 361 -14.25 5.45 -14.73
C ALA A 361 -15.61 5.13 -14.11
N SER A 362 -16.49 6.12 -14.05
CA SER A 362 -17.84 5.93 -13.51
C SER A 362 -18.73 5.23 -14.53
N TYR A 363 -19.32 4.10 -14.13
CA TYR A 363 -20.43 3.49 -14.86
C TYR A 363 -21.70 4.31 -14.69
N CYS A 364 -21.98 4.74 -13.46
CA CYS A 364 -23.11 5.58 -13.12
C CYS A 364 -22.89 6.29 -11.78
N ALA A 365 -23.74 7.29 -11.51
CA ALA A 365 -23.67 8.12 -10.33
C ALA A 365 -25.08 8.48 -9.82
N LEU A 366 -25.23 8.53 -8.50
CA LEU A 366 -26.46 8.89 -7.78
C LEU A 366 -26.16 10.00 -6.78
N ASN A 367 -26.77 11.17 -6.97
CA ASN A 367 -26.57 12.32 -6.08
C ASN A 367 -27.52 12.25 -4.87
N LEU A 368 -26.95 12.37 -3.67
CA LEU A 368 -27.66 12.30 -2.40
C LEU A 368 -27.18 13.41 -1.44
N GLU A 369 -27.93 13.63 -0.37
CA GLU A 369 -27.63 14.59 0.69
C GLU A 369 -27.92 13.96 2.06
N THR A 370 -27.10 14.29 3.06
CA THR A 370 -27.35 13.85 4.44
C THR A 370 -28.49 14.66 5.05
N ASP A 371 -29.33 13.99 5.83
CA ASP A 371 -30.42 14.57 6.61
C ASP A 371 -30.51 13.80 7.94
N TYR A 372 -29.38 13.77 8.66
CA TYR A 372 -29.28 13.06 9.92
C TYR A 372 -30.04 13.85 10.99
N THR A 373 -31.01 13.22 11.63
CA THR A 373 -31.60 13.75 12.86
C THR A 373 -30.54 13.66 13.95
N VAL A 374 -30.02 14.82 14.38
CA VAL A 374 -29.09 14.94 15.51
C VAL A 374 -29.76 14.50 16.80
#